data_AF-A0A2H6FZI3-F1
#
_entry.id   AF-A0A2H6FZI3-F1
#
_cell.length_a   1.000
_cell.length_b   1.000
_cell.length_c   1.000
_cell.angle_alpha   90.00
_cell.angle_beta   90.00
_cell.angle_gamma   90.00
#
_symmetry.space_group_name_H-M   'P 1'
#
loop_
_entity.id
_entity.type
_entity.pdbx_description
1 polymer ?
#
loop_
_entity_poly.entity_id
_entity_poly.type
_entity_poly.pdbx_seq_one_letter_code
_entity_poly.pdbx_strand_id
1 'polypeptide(L)'
;MAKKRKLFDELMDGVESMQHERAGKITLRTHEVDDLPPLQIDAELIRETREQLHVSRAVFARRIRVSIRTLENWEQGRAKPNAQAAALIMMVRQYPDTLDKLSSLNNKHAAA
;
A
#
# COMPACT_ATOMS: atom_id res chain seq x y z
N MET A 1 -28.60 -14.33 -31.91
CA MET A 1 -29.42 -13.24 -31.34
C MET A 1 -29.22 -13.24 -29.84
N ALA A 2 -28.77 -12.13 -29.25
CA ALA A 2 -28.54 -12.06 -27.80
C ALA A 2 -29.89 -12.16 -27.08
N LYS A 3 -30.05 -13.16 -26.20
CA LYS A 3 -31.24 -13.36 -25.35
C LYS A 3 -31.47 -12.08 -24.55
N LYS A 4 -32.67 -11.51 -24.63
CA LYS A 4 -33.03 -10.31 -23.87
C LYS A 4 -32.92 -10.64 -22.38
N ARG A 5 -31.90 -10.09 -21.71
CA ARG A 5 -31.67 -10.31 -20.28
C ARG A 5 -32.87 -9.84 -19.49
N LYS A 6 -33.33 -10.66 -18.56
CA LYS A 6 -34.41 -10.32 -17.65
C LYS A 6 -33.77 -9.88 -16.34
N LEU A 7 -33.37 -8.62 -16.32
CA LEU A 7 -32.58 -8.07 -15.21
C LEU A 7 -33.26 -8.24 -13.85
N PHE A 8 -34.58 -8.08 -13.79
CA PHE A 8 -35.34 -8.24 -12.55
C PHE A 8 -35.24 -9.67 -12.02
N ASP A 9 -35.49 -10.67 -12.87
CA ASP A 9 -35.41 -12.08 -12.51
C ASP A 9 -33.99 -12.45 -12.03
N GLU A 10 -32.96 -12.00 -12.76
CA GLU A 10 -31.55 -12.24 -12.39
C GLU A 10 -31.16 -11.61 -11.04
N LEU A 11 -31.71 -10.45 -10.70
CA LEU A 11 -31.49 -9.81 -9.39
C LEU A 11 -32.21 -10.57 -8.26
N MET A 12 -33.45 -11.01 -8.51
CA MET A 12 -34.22 -11.79 -7.53
C MET A 12 -33.56 -13.14 -7.25
N ASP A 13 -33.05 -13.82 -8.28
CA ASP A 13 -32.28 -15.06 -8.13
C ASP A 13 -31.02 -14.84 -7.26
N GLY A 14 -30.36 -13.70 -7.41
CA GLY A 14 -29.22 -13.31 -6.59
C GLY A 14 -29.57 -13.11 -5.11
N VAL A 15 -30.73 -12.50 -4.81
CA VAL A 15 -31.22 -12.30 -3.45
C VAL A 15 -31.58 -13.62 -2.78
N GLU A 16 -32.27 -14.51 -3.50
CA GLU A 16 -32.59 -15.86 -3.01
C GLU A 16 -31.32 -16.67 -2.73
N SER A 17 -30.33 -16.58 -3.62
CA SER A 17 -29.01 -17.20 -3.43
C SER A 17 -28.31 -16.70 -2.17
N MET A 18 -28.35 -15.39 -1.88
CA MET A 18 -27.81 -14.82 -0.63
C MET A 18 -28.55 -15.36 0.61
N GLN A 19 -29.87 -15.56 0.54
CA GLN A 19 -30.63 -16.14 1.64
C GLN A 19 -30.25 -17.61 1.88
N HIS A 20 -30.07 -18.39 0.82
CA HIS A 20 -29.63 -19.78 0.91
C HIS A 20 -28.22 -19.91 1.48
N GLU A 21 -27.32 -19.01 1.11
CA GLU A 21 -25.95 -18.97 1.64
C GLU A 21 -25.94 -18.67 3.14
N ARG A 22 -26.69 -17.65 3.59
CA ARG A 22 -26.85 -17.34 5.02
C ARG A 22 -27.49 -18.46 5.84
N ALA A 23 -28.36 -19.26 5.20
CA ALA A 23 -28.95 -20.45 5.81
C ALA A 23 -28.03 -21.69 5.76
N GLY A 24 -26.81 -21.57 5.22
CA GLY A 24 -25.83 -22.65 5.09
C GLY A 24 -26.20 -23.71 4.03
N LYS A 25 -27.14 -23.41 3.13
CA LYS A 25 -27.66 -24.36 2.12
C LYS A 25 -26.82 -24.39 0.85
N ILE A 26 -26.19 -23.27 0.51
CA ILE A 26 -25.28 -23.14 -0.63
C ILE A 26 -24.03 -22.37 -0.22
N THR A 27 -22.98 -22.43 -1.02
CA THR A 27 -21.79 -21.59 -0.88
C THR A 27 -21.74 -20.61 -2.03
N LEU A 28 -21.57 -19.32 -1.73
CA LEU A 28 -21.30 -18.29 -2.72
C LEU A 28 -19.80 -17.98 -2.77
N ARG A 29 -19.38 -17.36 -3.88
CA ARG A 29 -18.01 -16.85 -3.98
C ARG A 29 -17.85 -15.68 -3.01
N THR A 30 -17.17 -15.93 -1.90
CA THR A 30 -16.90 -14.96 -0.85
C THR A 30 -15.43 -14.60 -0.85
N HIS A 31 -15.12 -13.32 -0.62
CA HIS A 31 -13.77 -12.83 -0.37
C HIS A 31 -13.78 -12.12 0.97
N GLU A 32 -13.07 -12.67 1.94
CA GLU A 32 -12.81 -11.97 3.19
C GLU A 32 -11.73 -10.92 2.93
N VAL A 33 -11.99 -9.69 3.40
CA VAL A 33 -11.06 -8.58 3.28
C VAL A 33 -10.85 -8.03 4.68
N ASP A 34 -9.64 -8.17 5.19
CA ASP A 34 -9.25 -7.56 6.45
C ASP A 34 -9.04 -6.06 6.28
N ASP A 35 -9.49 -5.30 7.28
CA ASP A 35 -9.13 -3.87 7.36
C ASP A 35 -7.71 -3.75 7.91
N LEU A 36 -6.76 -3.44 7.02
CA LEU A 36 -5.35 -3.31 7.36
C LEU A 36 -5.08 -1.89 7.87
N PRO A 37 -4.70 -1.70 9.16
CA PRO A 37 -4.44 -0.39 9.70
C PRO A 37 -3.21 0.26 9.02
N PRO A 38 -3.12 1.60 9.03
CA PRO A 38 -1.96 2.29 8.46
C PRO A 38 -0.65 1.84 9.08
N LEU A 39 0.34 1.56 8.24
CA LEU A 39 1.67 1.15 8.70
C LEU A 39 2.32 2.26 9.54
N GLN A 40 2.86 1.86 10.69
CA GLN A 40 3.60 2.72 11.61
C GLN A 40 5.00 2.15 11.77
N ILE A 41 6.01 3.02 11.76
CA ILE A 41 7.40 2.65 12.00
C ILE A 41 8.02 3.63 12.99
N ASP A 42 8.99 3.15 13.78
CA ASP A 42 9.71 3.97 14.74
C ASP A 42 10.99 4.58 14.14
N ALA A 43 11.61 5.48 14.90
CA ALA A 43 12.83 6.19 14.49
C ALA A 43 14.03 5.25 14.31
N GLU A 44 14.10 4.18 15.11
CA GLU A 44 15.20 3.22 15.08
C GLU A 44 15.18 2.41 13.78
N LEU A 45 14.01 1.88 13.41
CA LEU A 45 13.82 1.14 12.17
C LEU A 45 14.22 1.96 10.95
N ILE A 46 13.92 3.25 10.94
CA ILE A 46 14.31 4.15 9.83
C ILE A 46 15.83 4.27 9.75
N ARG A 47 16.50 4.48 10.89
CA ARG A 47 17.96 4.59 10.96
C ARG A 47 18.64 3.30 10.53
N GLU A 48 18.21 2.17 11.08
CA GLU A 48 18.72 0.84 10.73
C GLU A 48 18.55 0.55 9.23
N THR A 49 17.38 0.87 8.67
CA THR A 49 17.11 0.63 7.24
C THR A 49 18.10 1.39 6.37
N ARG A 50 18.37 2.65 6.70
CA ARG A 50 19.36 3.46 5.99
C ARG A 50 20.77 2.86 6.10
N GLU A 51 21.14 2.39 7.29
CA GLU A 51 22.48 1.85 7.58
C GLU A 51 22.71 0.49 6.94
N GLN A 52 21.69 -0.38 6.92
CA GLN A 52 21.69 -1.65 6.20
C GLN A 52 21.90 -1.48 4.70
N LEU A 53 21.43 -0.36 4.14
CA LEU A 53 21.60 -0.02 2.72
C LEU A 53 22.92 0.70 2.43
N HIS A 54 23.77 0.93 3.45
CA HIS A 54 25.07 1.56 3.35
C HIS A 54 25.06 2.93 2.64
N VAL A 55 24.00 3.71 2.86
CA VAL A 55 23.85 5.05 2.28
C VAL A 55 23.85 6.13 3.34
N SER A 56 24.35 7.31 2.97
CA SER A 56 24.26 8.49 3.83
C SER A 56 22.82 8.98 3.93
N ARG A 57 22.50 9.74 5.00
CA ARG A 57 21.16 10.34 5.19
C ARG A 57 20.74 11.19 4.00
N ALA A 58 21.67 11.96 3.43
CA ALA A 58 21.40 12.79 2.27
C ALA A 58 21.04 11.97 1.03
N VAL A 59 21.76 10.87 0.80
CA VAL A 59 21.49 9.96 -0.34
C VAL A 59 20.16 9.24 -0.14
N PHE A 60 19.90 8.71 1.06
CA PHE A 60 18.64 8.02 1.36
C PHE A 60 17.43 8.94 1.18
N ALA A 61 17.46 10.14 1.78
CA ALA A 61 16.40 11.12 1.66
C ALA A 61 16.08 11.46 0.18
N ARG A 62 17.12 11.68 -0.63
CA ARG A 62 16.96 11.97 -2.06
C ARG A 62 16.35 10.80 -2.82
N ARG A 63 16.78 9.56 -2.55
CA ARG A 63 16.26 8.37 -3.22
C ARG A 63 14.79 8.11 -2.89
N ILE A 64 14.36 8.35 -1.65
CA ILE A 64 12.96 8.23 -1.23
C ILE A 64 12.15 9.53 -1.43
N ARG A 65 12.73 10.55 -2.09
CA ARG A 65 12.10 11.82 -2.48
C ARG A 65 11.55 12.65 -1.31
N VAL A 66 12.27 12.66 -0.18
CA VAL A 66 11.97 13.54 0.97
C VAL A 66 13.12 14.51 1.23
N SER A 67 12.85 15.58 1.98
CA SER A 67 13.92 16.48 2.40
C SER A 67 14.84 15.80 3.43
N ILE A 68 16.12 16.18 3.43
CA ILE A 68 17.10 15.64 4.40
C ILE A 68 16.65 15.94 5.83
N ARG A 69 16.09 17.14 6.07
CA ARG A 69 15.57 17.56 7.38
C ARG A 69 14.35 16.75 7.81
N THR A 70 13.49 16.36 6.87
CA THR A 70 12.35 15.48 7.15
C THR A 70 12.85 14.11 7.62
N LEU A 71 13.79 13.51 6.89
CA LEU A 71 14.37 12.22 7.28
C LEU A 71 15.09 12.31 8.63
N GLU A 72 15.84 13.39 8.87
CA GLU A 72 16.50 13.63 10.15
C GLU A 72 15.51 13.71 11.32
N ASN A 73 14.41 14.47 11.15
CA ASN A 73 13.36 14.57 12.17
C ASN A 73 12.73 13.21 12.48
N TRP A 74 12.58 12.35 11.47
CA TRP A 74 12.08 10.99 11.66
C TRP A 74 13.09 10.10 12.39
N GLU A 75 14.35 10.08 11.97
CA GLU A 75 15.43 9.31 12.62
C GLU A 75 15.72 9.76 14.06
N GLN A 76 15.38 11.00 14.43
CA GLN A 76 15.49 11.53 15.79
C GLN A 76 14.18 11.38 16.59
N GLY A 77 13.10 10.87 16.00
CA GLY A 77 11.80 10.75 16.65
C GLY A 77 11.09 12.08 16.94
N ARG A 78 11.56 13.20 16.36
CA ARG A 78 10.91 14.53 16.50
C ARG A 78 9.61 14.62 15.70
N ALA A 79 9.47 13.79 14.67
CA ALA A 79 8.25 13.65 13.87
C ALA A 79 8.06 12.19 13.46
N LYS A 80 6.84 11.82 13.10
CA LYS A 80 6.54 10.49 12.54
C LYS A 80 6.36 10.58 11.02
N PRO A 81 6.79 9.57 10.25
CA PRO A 81 6.43 9.47 8.84
C PRO A 81 4.92 9.28 8.68
N ASN A 82 4.37 9.76 7.57
CA ASN A 82 2.99 9.43 7.19
C ASN A 82 2.90 7.95 6.76
N ALA A 83 1.67 7.44 6.63
CA ALA A 83 1.43 6.02 6.31
C ALA A 83 2.11 5.58 5.01
N GLN A 84 2.15 6.43 4.00
CA GLN A 84 2.76 6.14 2.70
C GLN A 84 4.29 6.09 2.80
N ALA A 85 4.90 7.01 3.54
CA ALA A 85 6.33 7.02 3.80
C ALA A 85 6.76 5.83 4.67
N ALA A 86 5.95 5.47 5.68
CA ALA A 86 6.17 4.29 6.49
C ALA A 86 6.15 3.02 5.63
N ALA A 87 5.12 2.87 4.79
CA ALA A 87 5.01 1.78 3.83
C ALA A 87 6.22 1.74 2.89
N LEU A 88 6.64 2.88 2.34
CA LEU A 88 7.76 2.94 1.40
C LEU A 88 9.09 2.56 2.07
N ILE A 89 9.33 3.01 3.30
CA ILE A 89 10.54 2.66 4.05
C ILE A 89 10.54 1.15 4.37
N MET A 90 9.40 0.58 4.75
CA MET A 90 9.27 -0.87 4.96
C MET A 90 9.49 -1.66 3.66
N MET A 91 8.95 -1.20 2.54
CA MET A 91 9.18 -1.81 1.23
C MET A 91 10.65 -1.77 0.85
N VAL A 92 11.33 -0.64 1.06
CA VAL A 92 12.76 -0.51 0.77
C VAL A 92 13.60 -1.41 1.67
N ARG A 93 13.23 -1.57 2.95
CA ARG A 93 13.90 -2.50 3.87
C ARG A 93 13.76 -3.96 3.41
N GLN A 94 12.54 -4.37 3.03
CA GLN A 94 12.24 -5.74 2.61
C GLN A 94 12.73 -6.05 1.18
N TYR A 95 12.69 -5.06 0.29
CA TYR A 95 12.99 -5.16 -1.14
C TYR A 95 13.93 -4.00 -1.55
N PRO A 96 15.25 -4.13 -1.34
CA PRO A 96 16.22 -3.04 -1.60
C PRO A 96 16.21 -2.50 -3.04
N ASP A 97 15.86 -3.33 -4.02
CA ASP A 97 15.68 -2.96 -5.44
C ASP A 97 14.58 -1.90 -5.66
N THR A 98 13.73 -1.67 -4.65
CA THR A 98 12.74 -0.58 -4.64
C THR A 98 13.41 0.79 -4.81
N LEU A 99 14.62 1.00 -4.30
CA LEU A 99 15.34 2.27 -4.51
C LEU A 99 15.72 2.49 -5.97
N ASP A 100 16.09 1.43 -6.68
CA ASP A 100 16.43 1.52 -8.10
C ASP A 100 15.17 1.75 -8.94
N LYS A 101 14.08 1.06 -8.61
CA LYS A 101 12.74 1.30 -9.18
C LYS A 101 12.33 2.76 -8.99
N LEU A 102 12.43 3.32 -7.78
CA LEU A 102 12.13 4.73 -7.49
C LEU A 102 12.99 5.70 -8.31
N SER A 103 14.26 5.37 -8.54
CA SER A 103 15.18 6.20 -9.33
C SER A 103 14.83 6.20 -10.81
N SER A 104 14.23 5.13 -11.32
CA SER A 104 13.75 5.03 -12.70
C SER A 104 12.47 5.84 -12.97
N LEU A 105 11.71 6.19 -11.92
CA LEU A 105 10.48 6.98 -12.06
C LEU A 105 10.81 8.41 -12.51
N ASN A 106 10.18 8.82 -13.61
CA ASN A 106 10.31 10.15 -14.19
C ASN A 106 8.97 10.87 -14.22
N ASN A 107 9.04 12.19 -14.28
CA ASN A 107 7.87 13.08 -14.27
C ASN A 107 7.25 13.22 -15.67
N LYS A 108 7.09 12.11 -16.41
CA LYS A 108 6.50 12.11 -17.76
C LYS A 108 5.07 12.67 -17.80
N HIS A 109 4.37 12.67 -16.67
CA HIS A 109 2.99 13.17 -16.53
C HIS A 109 2.87 14.44 -15.68
N ALA A 110 3.99 15.12 -15.33
CA ALA A 110 3.93 16.33 -14.49
C ALA A 110 3.61 17.62 -15.27
N ALA A 111 3.08 17.50 -16.50
CA ALA A 111 2.67 18.62 -17.34
C ALA A 111 1.15 18.61 -17.51
N ALA A 112 0.45 19.37 -16.66
CA ALA A 112 -0.82 20.05 -16.89
C ALA A 112 -1.00 21.10 -15.79
#